data_AF-A0A5P1X1Y2-F1
#
_entry.id   AF-A0A5P1X1Y2-F1
#
_cell.length_a   1.000
_cell.length_b   1.000
_cell.length_c   1.000
_cell.angle_alpha   90.00
_cell.angle_beta   90.00
_cell.angle_gamma   90.00
#
_symmetry.space_group_name_H-M   'P 1'
#
loop_
_entity.id
_entity.type
_entity.pdbx_description
1 polymer ?
#
loop_
_entity_poly.entity_id
_entity_poly.type
_entity_poly.pdbx_seq_one_letter_code
_entity_poly.pdbx_strand_id
1 'polypeptide(L)'
;MQKRQMYIDTQNKIIETTLVLMKTKPINSIKVTEIVRIAKINRTTFYSHFQDVPALIDFIENTLIDELIGCFKSVPVDWIQTYNQTQEEQFYLEFAQLIEANFNTYQRLMS
;
A
#
# COMPACT_ATOMS: atom_id res chain seq x y z
N MET A 1 22.79 9.11 -6.79
CA MET A 1 22.02 8.50 -5.69
C MET A 1 20.95 9.42 -5.10
N GLN A 2 21.25 10.67 -4.73
CA GLN A 2 20.29 11.61 -4.09
C GLN A 2 18.94 11.83 -4.80
N LYS A 3 18.93 11.95 -6.14
CA LYS A 3 17.69 12.17 -6.92
C LYS A 3 16.68 11.01 -6.86
N ARG A 4 17.18 9.76 -6.78
CA ARG A 4 16.31 8.57 -6.69
C ARG A 4 15.62 8.51 -5.32
N GLN A 5 16.32 8.91 -4.26
CA GLN A 5 15.75 8.96 -2.92
C GLN A 5 14.63 10.00 -2.82
N MET A 6 14.88 11.24 -3.29
CA MET A 6 13.85 12.28 -3.27
C MET A 6 12.58 11.91 -4.06
N TYR A 7 12.74 11.16 -5.15
CA TYR A 7 11.61 10.62 -5.91
C TYR A 7 10.78 9.66 -5.03
N ILE A 8 11.41 8.69 -4.37
CA ILE A 8 10.74 7.72 -3.51
C ILE A 8 10.06 8.42 -2.32
N ASP A 9 10.74 9.36 -1.67
CA ASP A 9 10.20 10.09 -0.53
C ASP A 9 8.94 10.88 -0.91
N THR A 10 8.95 11.51 -2.09
CA THR A 10 7.80 12.26 -2.61
C THR A 10 6.64 11.33 -2.96
N GLN A 11 6.93 10.18 -3.57
CA GLN A 11 5.93 9.15 -3.85
C GLN A 11 5.25 8.66 -2.58
N ASN A 12 6.03 8.32 -1.55
CA ASN A 12 5.51 7.86 -0.26
C ASN A 12 4.64 8.94 0.39
N LYS A 13 5.06 10.21 0.33
CA LYS A 13 4.27 11.32 0.84
C LYS A 13 2.91 11.47 0.16
N ILE A 14 2.85 11.23 -1.16
CA ILE A 14 1.59 11.23 -1.92
C ILE A 14 0.68 10.08 -1.45
N ILE A 15 1.24 8.88 -1.29
CA ILE A 15 0.54 7.68 -0.82
C ILE A 15 -0.02 7.90 0.59
N GLU A 16 0.82 8.29 1.56
CA GLU A 16 0.42 8.54 2.95
C GLU A 16 -0.69 9.59 3.05
N THR A 17 -0.57 10.68 2.30
CA THR A 17 -1.59 11.73 2.26
C THR A 17 -2.93 11.19 1.75
N THR A 18 -2.88 10.32 0.74
CA THR A 18 -4.08 9.71 0.15
C THR A 18 -4.72 8.72 1.11
N LEU A 19 -3.93 7.88 1.78
CA LEU A 19 -4.40 6.97 2.83
C LEU A 19 -5.08 7.73 3.99
N VAL A 20 -4.54 8.89 4.38
CA VAL A 20 -5.19 9.76 5.38
C VAL A 20 -6.50 10.35 4.86
N LEU A 21 -6.57 10.77 3.61
CA LEU A 21 -7.81 11.27 3.02
C LEU A 21 -8.89 10.17 2.97
N MET A 22 -8.51 8.96 2.56
CA MET A 22 -9.37 7.78 2.58
C MET A 22 -9.93 7.50 3.98
N LYS A 23 -9.25 7.95 5.07
CA LYS A 23 -9.77 7.84 6.43
C LYS A 23 -11.09 8.59 6.65
N THR A 24 -11.32 9.65 5.88
CA THR A 24 -12.36 10.66 6.13
C THR A 24 -13.37 10.82 5.01
N LYS A 25 -13.12 10.28 3.81
CA LYS A 25 -14.03 10.40 2.66
C LYS A 25 -13.89 9.22 1.68
N PRO A 26 -14.92 8.96 0.85
CA PRO A 26 -14.87 7.94 -0.19
C PRO A 26 -13.78 8.21 -1.23
N ILE A 27 -13.17 7.15 -1.78
CA ILE A 27 -12.05 7.22 -2.74
C ILE A 27 -12.42 8.04 -3.98
N ASN A 28 -13.60 7.78 -4.54
CA ASN A 28 -14.11 8.46 -5.73
C ASN A 28 -14.28 9.99 -5.57
N SER A 29 -14.24 10.50 -4.34
CA SER A 29 -14.35 11.93 -4.04
C SER A 29 -13.00 12.62 -3.88
N ILE A 30 -11.89 11.87 -3.78
CA ILE A 30 -10.54 12.39 -3.57
C ILE A 30 -10.04 13.06 -4.85
N LYS A 31 -9.56 14.31 -4.74
CA LYS A 31 -9.01 15.07 -5.86
C LYS A 31 -7.51 15.30 -5.73
N VAL A 32 -6.81 15.33 -6.87
CA VAL A 32 -5.38 15.70 -6.96
C VAL A 32 -5.11 17.02 -6.22
N THR A 33 -5.98 18.01 -6.35
CA THR A 33 -5.86 19.32 -5.69
C THR A 33 -5.82 19.24 -4.17
N GLU A 34 -6.50 18.27 -3.57
CA GLU A 34 -6.50 18.09 -2.12
C GLU A 34 -5.22 17.39 -1.67
N ILE A 35 -4.80 16.35 -2.40
CA ILE A 35 -3.56 15.62 -2.14
C ILE A 35 -2.37 16.57 -2.19
N VAL A 36 -2.22 17.34 -3.27
CA VAL A 36 -1.06 18.25 -3.44
C VAL A 36 -1.02 19.34 -2.38
N ARG A 37 -2.19 19.83 -1.94
CA ARG A 37 -2.31 20.82 -0.87
C ARG A 37 -1.86 20.26 0.47
N ILE A 38 -2.30 19.05 0.84
CA ILE A 38 -1.97 18.44 2.13
C ILE A 38 -0.51 17.95 2.14
N ALA A 39 -0.07 17.32 1.05
CA ALA A 39 1.31 16.85 0.88
C ALA A 39 2.31 18.01 0.72
N LYS A 40 1.84 19.24 0.50
CA LYS A 40 2.68 20.44 0.24
C LYS A 40 3.64 20.21 -0.92
N ILE A 41 3.12 19.74 -2.05
CA ILE A 41 3.87 19.54 -3.30
C ILE A 41 3.18 20.28 -4.45
N ASN A 42 3.91 20.48 -5.54
CA ASN A 42 3.33 21.06 -6.75
C ASN A 42 2.52 20.01 -7.52
N ARG A 43 1.51 20.47 -8.27
CA ARG A 43 0.68 19.59 -9.11
C ARG A 43 1.51 18.87 -10.18
N THR A 44 2.50 19.54 -10.77
CA THR A 44 3.45 18.92 -11.70
C THR A 44 4.25 17.79 -11.04
N THR A 45 4.58 17.93 -9.75
CA THR A 45 5.27 16.87 -8.98
C THR A 45 4.36 15.67 -8.76
N PHE A 46 3.06 15.86 -8.49
CA PHE A 46 2.13 14.73 -8.45
C PHE A 46 2.14 13.97 -9.78
N TYR A 47 2.04 14.69 -10.89
CA TYR A 47 2.00 14.09 -12.22
C TYR A 47 3.31 13.47 -12.69
N SER A 48 4.43 13.73 -12.02
CA SER A 48 5.67 12.96 -12.27
C SER A 48 5.67 11.57 -11.61
N HIS A 49 4.73 11.31 -10.69
CA HIS A 49 4.58 10.01 -10.02
C HIS A 49 3.34 9.25 -10.50
N PHE A 50 2.20 9.93 -10.65
CA PHE A 50 0.92 9.31 -10.96
C PHE A 50 0.15 10.13 -11.98
N GLN A 51 -0.45 9.47 -12.98
CA GLN A 51 -1.23 10.13 -14.02
C GLN A 51 -2.46 10.85 -13.45
N ASP A 52 -3.13 10.23 -12.47
CA ASP A 52 -4.33 10.73 -11.81
C ASP A 52 -4.54 9.99 -10.47
N VAL A 53 -5.67 10.24 -9.80
CA VAL A 53 -6.01 9.56 -8.54
C VAL A 53 -6.28 8.06 -8.76
N PRO A 54 -7.05 7.62 -9.77
CA PRO A 54 -7.20 6.19 -10.06
C PRO A 54 -5.87 5.44 -10.19
N ALA A 55 -4.92 5.94 -10.98
CA ALA A 55 -3.61 5.30 -11.14
C ALA A 55 -2.81 5.21 -9.82
N LEU A 56 -2.98 6.18 -8.92
CA LEU A 56 -2.42 6.13 -7.57
C LEU A 56 -3.09 5.05 -6.71
N ILE A 57 -4.41 4.91 -6.80
CA ILE A 57 -5.15 3.89 -6.05
C ILE A 57 -4.73 2.49 -6.55
N ASP A 58 -4.68 2.27 -7.86
CA ASP A 58 -4.21 1.02 -8.45
C ASP A 58 -2.79 0.67 -7.96
N PHE A 59 -1.91 1.67 -7.84
CA PHE A 59 -0.57 1.47 -7.31
C PHE A 59 -0.60 1.01 -5.84
N ILE A 60 -1.43 1.63 -5.01
CA ILE A 60 -1.59 1.26 -3.60
C ILE A 60 -2.15 -0.16 -3.49
N GLU A 61 -3.18 -0.50 -4.27
CA GLU A 61 -3.77 -1.85 -4.31
C GLU A 61 -2.75 -2.91 -4.69
N ASN A 62 -2.02 -2.68 -5.78
CA ASN A 62 -0.98 -3.62 -6.23
C ASN A 62 0.13 -3.78 -5.20
N THR A 63 0.53 -2.71 -4.51
CA THR A 63 1.54 -2.78 -3.45
C THR A 63 1.07 -3.67 -2.29
N LEU A 64 -0.19 -3.52 -1.86
CA LEU A 64 -0.75 -4.35 -0.79
C LEU A 64 -0.87 -5.82 -1.19
N ILE A 65 -1.29 -6.10 -2.43
CA ILE A 65 -1.34 -7.45 -2.98
C ILE A 65 0.06 -8.05 -3.05
N ASP A 66 1.06 -7.28 -3.49
CA ASP A 66 2.45 -7.74 -3.57
C ASP A 66 3.04 -8.06 -2.19
N GLU A 67 2.70 -7.27 -1.15
CA GLU A 67 3.05 -7.57 0.24
C GLU A 67 2.43 -8.89 0.71
N LEU A 68 1.14 -9.10 0.43
CA LEU A 68 0.42 -10.34 0.76
C LEU A 68 1.05 -11.55 0.07
N ILE A 69 1.32 -11.45 -1.24
CA ILE A 69 1.98 -12.51 -2.01
C ILE A 69 3.41 -12.73 -1.50
N GLY A 70 4.09 -11.67 -1.07
CA GLY A 70 5.43 -11.72 -0.49
C GLY A 70 5.56 -12.73 0.66
N CYS A 71 4.57 -12.81 1.54
CA CYS A 71 4.54 -13.79 2.64
C CYS A 71 4.59 -15.24 2.16
N PHE A 72 4.05 -15.54 0.98
CA PHE A 72 4.07 -16.89 0.44
C PHE A 72 5.34 -17.20 -0.36
N LYS A 73 6.09 -16.18 -0.81
CA LYS A 73 7.33 -16.40 -1.60
C LYS A 73 8.44 -17.02 -0.76
N SER A 74 8.47 -16.77 0.55
CA SER A 74 9.45 -17.34 1.48
C SER A 74 9.05 -18.72 2.02
N VAL A 75 7.92 -19.26 1.56
CA VAL A 75 7.31 -20.49 2.08
C VAL A 75 7.33 -21.56 0.98
N PRO A 76 7.68 -22.83 1.30
CA PRO A 76 7.61 -23.92 0.33
C PRO A 76 6.20 -24.04 -0.27
N VAL A 77 6.08 -24.44 -1.54
CA VAL A 77 4.77 -24.63 -2.19
C VAL A 77 3.94 -25.70 -1.47
N ASP A 78 4.62 -26.67 -0.87
CA ASP A 78 4.09 -27.79 -0.08
C ASP A 78 4.22 -27.58 1.43
N TRP A 79 4.29 -26.32 1.91
CA TRP A 79 4.58 -25.98 3.31
C TRP A 79 3.73 -26.69 4.36
N ILE A 80 2.47 -27.00 4.06
CA ILE A 80 1.58 -27.79 4.92
C ILE A 80 2.19 -29.16 5.26
N GLN A 81 3.03 -29.71 4.38
CA GLN A 81 3.72 -30.99 4.54
C GLN A 81 5.18 -30.82 4.97
N THR A 82 5.80 -29.68 4.66
CA THR A 82 7.22 -29.41 4.94
C THR A 82 7.47 -28.84 6.35
N TYR A 83 6.56 -27.99 6.84
CA TYR A 83 6.73 -27.29 8.11
C TYR A 83 6.37 -28.19 9.30
N ASN A 84 7.11 -28.05 10.39
CA ASN A 84 6.65 -28.57 11.68
C ASN A 84 5.57 -27.64 12.28
N GLN A 85 4.87 -28.12 13.31
CA GLN A 85 3.78 -27.38 13.96
C GLN A 85 4.17 -25.96 14.36
N THR A 86 5.35 -25.75 14.94
CA THR A 86 5.78 -24.42 15.37
C THR A 86 6.02 -23.48 14.18
N GLN A 87 6.60 -23.97 13.10
CA GLN A 87 6.82 -23.17 11.89
C GLN A 87 5.48 -22.80 11.22
N GLU A 88 4.54 -23.73 11.19
CA GLU A 88 3.18 -23.49 10.70
C GLU A 88 2.43 -22.44 11.54
N GLU A 89 2.48 -22.56 12.88
CA GLU A 89 1.88 -21.57 13.79
C GLU A 89 2.48 -20.17 13.62
N GLN A 90 3.81 -20.08 13.48
CA GLN A 90 4.48 -18.79 13.24
C GLN A 90 4.05 -18.16 11.92
N PHE A 91 3.96 -18.96 10.85
CA PHE A 91 3.49 -18.48 9.55
C PHE A 91 2.05 -17.93 9.63
N TYR A 92 1.13 -18.65 10.29
CA TYR A 92 -0.24 -18.15 10.47
C TYR A 92 -0.30 -16.86 11.28
N LEU A 93 0.51 -16.73 12.33
CA LEU A 93 0.58 -15.51 13.13
C LEU A 93 1.11 -14.32 12.32
N GLU A 94 2.20 -14.49 11.58
CA GLU A 94 2.75 -13.44 10.70
C GLU A 94 1.74 -13.04 9.62
N PHE A 95 1.08 -14.02 9.00
CA PHE A 95 0.06 -13.78 8.00
C PHE A 95 -1.16 -13.03 8.56
N ALA A 96 -1.64 -13.41 9.75
CA ALA A 96 -2.75 -12.74 10.42
C ALA A 96 -2.40 -11.29 10.80
N GLN A 97 -1.19 -11.06 11.32
CA GLN A 97 -0.71 -9.71 11.65
C GLN A 97 -0.63 -8.81 10.41
N LEU A 98 -0.17 -9.34 9.27
CA LEU A 98 -0.14 -8.59 8.01
C LEU A 98 -1.54 -8.19 7.55
N ILE A 99 -2.50 -9.12 7.60
CA ILE A 99 -3.90 -8.84 7.25
C ILE A 99 -4.46 -7.77 8.19
N GLU A 100 -4.27 -7.91 9.50
CA GLU A 100 -4.79 -6.96 10.50
C GLU A 100 -4.21 -5.56 10.31
N ALA A 101 -2.90 -5.44 10.08
CA ALA A 101 -2.23 -4.16 9.86
C ALA A 101 -2.80 -3.40 8.65
N ASN A 102 -3.21 -4.12 7.61
CA ASN A 102 -3.69 -3.55 6.35
C ASN A 102 -5.22 -3.57 6.18
N PHE A 103 -5.97 -4.21 7.10
CA PHE A 103 -7.42 -4.42 7.00
C PHE A 103 -8.21 -3.13 6.76
N ASN A 104 -7.87 -2.06 7.49
CA ASN A 104 -8.52 -0.77 7.36
C ASN A 104 -8.33 -0.13 5.97
N THR A 105 -7.23 -0.44 5.30
CA THR A 105 -6.95 0.04 3.94
C THR A 105 -7.74 -0.78 2.93
N TYR A 106 -7.75 -2.11 3.06
CA TYR A 106 -8.55 -3.00 2.22
C TYR A 106 -10.05 -2.69 2.29
N GLN A 107 -10.59 -2.49 3.50
CA GLN A 107 -12.01 -2.17 3.68
C GLN A 107 -12.41 -0.89 2.93
N ARG A 108 -11.52 0.10 2.85
CA ARG A 108 -11.80 1.38 2.19
C ARG A 108 -11.66 1.31 0.68
N LEU A 109 -10.75 0.48 0.17
CA LEU A 109 -10.62 0.21 -1.27
C LEU A 109 -11.88 -0.44 -1.84
N MET A 110 -12.55 -1.28 -1.03
CA MET A 110 -13.75 -2.01 -1.43
C MET A 110 -15.09 -1.28 -1.12
N SER A 111 -15.07 -0.06 -0.58
CA SER A 111 -16.27 0.70 -0.14
C SER A 111 -16.53 1.95 -0.99
#